data_AF-A0A562VHW9-F1
#
_entry.id   AF-A0A562VHW9-F1
#
_cell.length_a   1.000
_cell.length_b   1.000
_cell.length_c   1.000
_cell.angle_alpha   90.00
_cell.angle_beta   90.00
_cell.angle_gamma   90.00
#
_symmetry.space_group_name_H-M   'P 1'
#
loop_
_entity.id
_entity.type
_entity.pdbx_description
1 polymer ?
#
loop_
_entity_poly.entity_id
_entity_poly.type
_entity_poly.pdbx_seq_one_letter_code
_entity_poly.pdbx_strand_id
1 'polypeptide(L)'
;MRRQLTRTLAKLVYPVVKCGSEIRILCYHGVTDDRTYLNVTPADFNAQMSFLAEHGYRTISISDFLGAVHQRFSAKSIIITFDDGYVDNYVSAFPIMRAYGFTGTVFCTTGSIAKHNYLTHQQILEMYSHGWEFGSHTVSHPHLPQVATELKRLELAESRQALATIIDGSVDFFCYPYGEYDQETIKQLAELGYRAACSNRPGANGLAAVENPYLLRRTEIGGFDTLEDFRLKLGGAFDLFHQILHTVRGRP
;
A
#
# COMPACT_ATOMS: atom_id res chain seq x y z
N MET A 1 -24.83 2.75 11.13
CA MET A 1 -25.47 3.80 10.31
C MET A 1 -24.56 4.38 9.22
N ARG A 2 -23.40 4.98 9.52
CA ARG A 2 -22.49 5.55 8.48
C ARG A 2 -22.04 4.54 7.41
N ARG A 3 -21.57 3.34 7.78
CA ARG A 3 -21.09 2.32 6.82
C ARG A 3 -22.17 1.79 5.88
N GLN A 4 -23.39 1.55 6.37
CA GLN A 4 -24.52 1.14 5.52
C GLN A 4 -24.88 2.23 4.52
N LEU A 5 -24.93 3.50 4.95
CA LEU A 5 -25.13 4.63 4.04
C LEU A 5 -24.00 4.74 3.00
N THR A 6 -22.73 4.60 3.40
CA THR A 6 -21.60 4.60 2.47
C THR A 6 -21.69 3.45 1.46
N ARG A 7 -22.07 2.24 1.88
CA ARG A 7 -22.29 1.09 0.99
C ARG A 7 -23.42 1.35 -0.02
N THR A 8 -24.56 1.86 0.44
CA THR A 8 -25.70 2.17 -0.43
C THR A 8 -25.33 3.23 -1.46
N LEU A 9 -24.60 4.27 -1.07
CA LEU A 9 -24.11 5.31 -1.98
C LEU A 9 -23.05 4.78 -2.96
N ALA A 10 -22.10 3.97 -2.48
CA ALA A 10 -21.08 3.35 -3.32
C ALA A 10 -21.71 2.50 -4.44
N LYS A 11 -22.76 1.72 -4.14
CA LYS A 11 -23.49 0.92 -5.14
C LYS A 11 -24.13 1.77 -6.25
N LEU A 12 -24.58 2.99 -5.93
CA LEU A 12 -25.16 3.92 -6.91
C LEU A 12 -24.08 4.53 -7.84
N VAL A 13 -22.86 4.72 -7.33
CA VAL A 13 -21.73 5.31 -8.07
C VAL A 13 -20.96 4.26 -8.88
N TYR A 14 -20.90 3.01 -8.41
CA TYR A 14 -20.20 1.89 -9.05
C TYR A 14 -20.41 1.75 -10.58
N PRO A 15 -21.64 1.82 -11.14
CA PRO A 15 -21.85 1.68 -12.59
C PRO A 15 -21.26 2.82 -13.43
N VAL A 16 -20.81 3.92 -12.81
CA VAL A 16 -20.28 5.10 -13.51
C VAL A 16 -18.75 5.08 -13.60
N VAL A 17 -18.05 4.34 -12.74
CA VAL A 17 -16.58 4.31 -12.72
C VAL A 17 -16.05 3.45 -13.87
N LYS A 18 -15.51 4.11 -14.91
CA LYS A 18 -14.83 3.44 -16.03
C LYS A 18 -13.41 3.05 -15.63
N CYS A 19 -13.03 1.80 -15.89
CA CYS A 19 -11.66 1.31 -15.78
C CYS A 19 -10.91 1.61 -17.08
N GLY A 20 -9.87 2.45 -17.01
CA GLY A 20 -8.95 2.72 -18.11
C GLY A 20 -7.63 3.27 -17.58
N SER A 21 -6.50 2.80 -18.13
CA SER A 21 -5.09 3.24 -17.91
C SER A 21 -4.63 3.65 -16.50
N GLU A 22 -5.38 3.35 -15.45
CA GLU A 22 -5.06 3.65 -14.07
C GLU A 22 -4.95 2.35 -13.29
N ILE A 23 -4.01 2.32 -12.36
CA ILE A 23 -3.78 1.17 -11.50
C ILE A 23 -4.22 1.45 -10.07
N ARG A 24 -4.81 0.45 -9.42
CA ARG A 24 -5.06 0.50 -7.98
C ARG A 24 -3.91 -0.11 -7.21
N ILE A 25 -3.55 0.57 -6.13
CA ILE A 25 -2.65 0.09 -5.11
C ILE A 25 -3.50 -0.25 -3.89
N LEU A 26 -3.57 -1.52 -3.52
CA LEU A 26 -4.28 -1.97 -2.32
C LEU A 26 -3.37 -1.82 -1.10
N CYS A 27 -3.93 -1.32 0.00
CA CYS A 27 -3.23 -1.19 1.28
C CYS A 27 -3.83 -2.16 2.30
N TYR A 28 -3.00 -3.07 2.78
CA TYR A 28 -3.24 -3.98 3.88
C TYR A 28 -2.26 -3.67 5.03
N HIS A 29 -2.53 -4.20 6.22
CA HIS A 29 -1.59 -4.18 7.33
C HIS A 29 -1.37 -5.61 7.82
N GLY A 30 -2.21 -6.09 8.75
CA GLY A 30 -2.14 -7.46 9.27
C GLY A 30 -3.05 -8.45 8.53
N VAL A 31 -2.58 -9.68 8.37
CA VAL A 31 -3.34 -10.85 7.87
C VAL A 31 -3.39 -11.94 8.94
N THR A 32 -4.22 -11.71 9.96
CA THR A 32 -4.25 -12.50 11.21
C THR A 32 -5.69 -12.73 11.70
N ASP A 33 -5.91 -13.76 12.51
CA ASP A 33 -7.22 -14.08 13.08
C ASP A 33 -7.69 -13.06 14.11
N ASP A 34 -6.78 -12.26 14.67
CA ASP A 34 -7.11 -11.11 15.53
C ASP A 34 -7.64 -9.93 14.68
N ARG A 35 -8.90 -10.05 14.27
CA ARG A 35 -9.59 -9.08 13.40
C ARG A 35 -9.70 -7.73 14.09
N THR A 36 -9.12 -6.72 13.44
CA THR A 36 -9.23 -5.31 13.83
C THR A 36 -9.69 -4.47 12.64
N TYR A 37 -9.63 -3.14 12.75
CA TYR A 37 -9.83 -2.28 11.57
C TYR A 37 -8.73 -2.49 10.51
N LEU A 38 -7.48 -2.71 10.95
CA LEU A 38 -6.31 -2.85 10.08
C LEU A 38 -5.97 -4.33 9.76
N ASN A 39 -6.50 -5.28 10.52
CA ASN A 39 -6.21 -6.70 10.35
C ASN A 39 -7.34 -7.42 9.64
N VAL A 40 -7.07 -7.96 8.45
CA VAL A 40 -7.95 -8.90 7.74
C VAL A 40 -7.65 -10.32 8.20
N THR A 41 -8.65 -11.21 8.24
CA THR A 41 -8.37 -12.62 8.55
C THR A 41 -7.73 -13.31 7.35
N PRO A 42 -6.92 -14.37 7.55
CA PRO A 42 -6.37 -15.17 6.44
C PRO A 42 -7.47 -15.70 5.50
N ALA A 43 -8.63 -16.08 6.05
CA ALA A 43 -9.77 -16.54 5.24
C ALA A 43 -10.35 -15.43 4.35
N ASP A 44 -10.56 -14.22 4.89
CA ASP A 44 -11.07 -13.08 4.12
C ASP A 44 -10.04 -12.63 3.08
N PHE A 45 -8.76 -12.59 3.45
CA PHE A 45 -7.67 -12.27 2.54
C PHE A 45 -7.57 -13.28 1.39
N ASN A 46 -7.66 -14.58 1.68
CA ASN A 46 -7.67 -15.62 0.65
C ASN A 46 -8.88 -15.47 -0.30
N ALA A 47 -10.07 -15.17 0.21
CA ALA A 47 -11.24 -14.93 -0.63
C ALA A 47 -11.04 -13.73 -1.56
N GLN A 48 -10.38 -12.67 -1.10
CA GLN A 48 -10.04 -11.49 -1.92
C GLN A 48 -9.00 -11.84 -2.99
N MET A 49 -7.96 -12.60 -2.66
CA MET A 49 -6.94 -13.04 -3.63
C MET A 49 -7.53 -14.00 -4.68
N SER A 50 -8.37 -14.96 -4.27
CA SER A 50 -9.09 -15.85 -5.18
C SER A 50 -9.96 -15.05 -6.17
N PHE A 51 -10.71 -14.07 -5.67
CA PHE A 51 -11.51 -13.20 -6.51
C PHE A 51 -10.66 -12.47 -7.55
N LEU A 52 -9.51 -11.89 -7.15
CA LEU A 52 -8.60 -11.23 -8.09
C LEU A 52 -8.12 -12.20 -9.18
N ALA A 53 -7.67 -13.40 -8.80
CA ALA A 53 -7.19 -14.41 -9.74
C ALA A 53 -8.28 -14.88 -10.73
N GLU A 54 -9.47 -15.21 -10.23
CA GLU A 54 -10.62 -15.64 -11.03
C GLU A 54 -11.08 -14.57 -12.03
N HIS A 55 -10.88 -13.28 -11.71
CA HIS A 55 -11.25 -12.15 -12.57
C HIS A 55 -10.10 -11.65 -13.44
N GLY A 56 -9.01 -12.43 -13.52
CA GLY A 56 -7.88 -12.21 -14.42
C GLY A 56 -6.92 -11.10 -13.97
N TYR A 57 -6.94 -10.69 -12.71
CA TYR A 57 -5.97 -9.74 -12.19
C TYR A 57 -4.58 -10.36 -12.09
N ARG A 58 -3.56 -9.51 -12.28
CA ARG A 58 -2.15 -9.84 -12.08
C ARG A 58 -1.48 -8.76 -11.26
N THR A 59 -0.66 -9.17 -10.30
CA THR A 59 0.16 -8.22 -9.56
C THR A 59 1.28 -7.69 -10.45
N ILE A 60 1.55 -6.40 -10.33
CA ILE A 60 2.79 -5.78 -10.81
C ILE A 60 3.45 -5.06 -9.64
N SER A 61 4.74 -4.81 -9.76
CA SER A 61 5.51 -4.09 -8.75
C SER A 61 5.31 -2.56 -8.87
N ILE A 62 5.70 -1.81 -7.82
CA ILE A 62 5.75 -0.34 -7.93
C ILE A 62 6.84 0.06 -8.94
N SER A 63 7.94 -0.70 -8.98
CA SER A 63 8.99 -0.52 -10.00
C SER A 63 8.46 -0.63 -11.42
N ASP A 64 7.64 -1.66 -11.71
CA ASP A 64 7.01 -1.85 -13.02
C ASP A 64 6.10 -0.67 -13.35
N PHE A 65 5.29 -0.21 -12.40
CA PHE A 65 4.39 0.91 -12.59
C PHE A 65 5.13 2.21 -12.93
N LEU A 66 6.24 2.52 -12.24
CA LEU A 66 7.04 3.72 -12.54
C LEU A 66 7.88 3.57 -13.81
N GLY A 67 8.30 2.36 -14.16
CA GLY A 67 9.02 2.06 -15.40
C GLY A 67 8.12 2.10 -16.65
N ALA A 68 6.80 2.00 -16.47
CA ALA A 68 5.81 1.87 -17.52
C ALA A 68 5.50 3.17 -18.31
N VAL A 69 6.36 4.20 -18.27
CA VAL A 69 6.19 5.45 -19.03
C VAL A 69 5.96 5.20 -20.54
N HIS A 70 6.43 4.05 -21.05
CA HIS A 70 6.25 3.62 -22.44
C HIS A 70 5.47 2.31 -22.63
N GLN A 71 5.08 1.60 -21.57
CA GLN A 71 4.35 0.34 -21.65
C GLN A 71 2.98 0.49 -20.98
N ARG A 72 1.90 0.25 -21.72
CA ARG A 72 0.57 0.18 -21.12
C ARG A 72 0.50 -1.07 -20.25
N PHE A 73 0.32 -0.89 -18.94
CA PHE A 73 -0.08 -2.00 -18.07
C PHE A 73 -1.48 -2.49 -18.45
N SER A 74 -1.74 -3.77 -18.19
CA SER A 74 -3.05 -4.37 -18.46
C SER A 74 -4.12 -3.66 -17.63
N ALA A 75 -5.35 -3.55 -18.15
CA ALA A 75 -6.51 -3.11 -17.37
C ALA A 75 -6.78 -3.98 -16.13
N LYS A 76 -6.11 -5.13 -16.03
CA LYS A 76 -6.15 -6.07 -14.91
C LYS A 76 -4.85 -6.12 -14.09
N SER A 77 -3.97 -5.14 -14.24
CA SER A 77 -2.83 -4.96 -13.34
C SER A 77 -3.29 -4.37 -12.00
N ILE A 78 -2.71 -4.85 -10.90
CA ILE A 78 -2.96 -4.35 -9.54
C ILE A 78 -1.66 -4.37 -8.73
N ILE A 79 -1.52 -3.46 -7.77
CA ILE A 79 -0.41 -3.49 -6.81
C ILE A 79 -1.00 -3.80 -5.44
N ILE A 80 -0.35 -4.68 -4.69
CA ILE A 80 -0.76 -5.07 -3.34
C ILE A 80 0.36 -4.69 -2.39
N THR A 81 0.05 -3.86 -1.39
CA THR A 81 1.02 -3.34 -0.42
C THR A 81 0.58 -3.70 1.00
N PHE A 82 1.57 -3.89 1.88
CA PHE A 82 1.41 -4.13 3.31
C PHE A 82 2.23 -3.11 4.07
N ASP A 83 1.64 -2.47 5.08
CA ASP A 83 2.34 -1.54 5.96
C ASP A 83 2.84 -2.23 7.24
N ASP A 84 3.72 -1.54 7.97
CA ASP A 84 4.35 -1.91 9.25
C ASP A 84 5.37 -3.05 9.24
N GLY A 85 5.20 -4.07 8.38
CA GLY A 85 6.08 -5.24 8.32
C GLY A 85 5.80 -6.28 9.40
N TYR A 86 4.52 -6.59 9.63
CA TYR A 86 4.09 -7.63 10.57
C TYR A 86 4.50 -9.03 10.11
N VAL A 87 4.76 -9.92 11.08
CA VAL A 87 5.17 -11.31 10.80
C VAL A 87 4.10 -12.10 10.03
N ASP A 88 2.82 -11.73 10.18
CA ASP A 88 1.71 -12.32 9.46
C ASP A 88 1.71 -12.03 7.94
N ASN A 89 2.46 -11.02 7.51
CA ASN A 89 2.73 -10.80 6.09
C ASN A 89 3.55 -11.97 5.51
N TYR A 90 4.40 -12.60 6.31
CA TYR A 90 5.14 -13.81 5.95
C TYR A 90 4.35 -15.09 6.24
N VAL A 91 3.79 -15.27 7.44
CA VAL A 91 3.17 -16.57 7.79
C VAL A 91 1.81 -16.81 7.13
N SER A 92 1.08 -15.74 6.78
CA SER A 92 -0.26 -15.82 6.19
C SER A 92 -0.29 -15.27 4.76
N ALA A 93 0.06 -13.99 4.57
CA ALA A 93 -0.15 -13.33 3.29
C ALA A 93 0.73 -13.92 2.17
N PHE A 94 2.01 -14.14 2.46
CA PHE A 94 2.97 -14.68 1.51
C PHE A 94 2.57 -16.04 0.90
N PRO A 95 2.26 -17.11 1.68
CA PRO A 95 1.85 -18.38 1.09
C PRO A 95 0.50 -18.29 0.35
N ILE A 96 -0.45 -17.48 0.84
CA ILE A 96 -1.73 -17.27 0.16
C ILE A 96 -1.52 -16.62 -1.21
N MET A 97 -0.77 -15.51 -1.28
CA MET A 97 -0.50 -14.82 -2.54
C MET A 97 0.29 -15.69 -3.51
N ARG A 98 1.27 -16.45 -3.02
CA ARG A 98 2.06 -17.38 -3.83
C ARG A 98 1.19 -18.42 -4.52
N ALA A 99 0.13 -18.93 -3.88
CA ALA A 99 -0.79 -19.89 -4.47
C ALA A 99 -1.52 -19.36 -5.72
N TYR A 100 -1.65 -18.04 -5.87
CA TYR A 100 -2.25 -17.38 -7.04
C TYR A 100 -1.22 -16.76 -7.99
N GLY A 101 0.08 -16.97 -7.75
CA GLY A 101 1.15 -16.34 -8.53
C GLY A 101 1.27 -14.83 -8.30
N PHE A 102 0.81 -14.34 -7.14
CA PHE A 102 0.87 -12.93 -6.78
C PHE A 102 2.10 -12.60 -5.93
N THR A 103 2.58 -11.38 -6.10
CA THR A 103 3.62 -10.74 -5.30
C THR A 103 3.11 -9.42 -4.73
N GLY A 104 3.80 -8.89 -3.72
CA GLY A 104 3.43 -7.63 -3.09
C GLY A 104 4.64 -6.81 -2.66
N THR A 105 4.37 -5.64 -2.11
CA THR A 105 5.35 -4.76 -1.49
C THR A 105 5.09 -4.66 0.00
N VAL A 106 6.11 -4.82 0.86
CA VAL A 106 6.01 -4.56 2.30
C VAL A 106 6.76 -3.29 2.64
N PHE A 107 6.09 -2.34 3.30
CA PHE A 107 6.71 -1.14 3.87
C PHE A 107 7.03 -1.40 5.34
N CYS A 108 8.32 -1.51 5.68
CA CYS A 108 8.75 -1.90 7.02
C CYS A 108 9.07 -0.69 7.91
N THR A 109 8.52 -0.69 9.12
CA THR A 109 9.04 0.15 10.22
C THR A 109 10.33 -0.50 10.71
N THR A 110 11.49 0.00 10.26
CA THR A 110 12.74 -0.78 10.35
C THR A 110 13.23 -0.99 11.78
N GLY A 111 12.91 -0.08 12.69
CA GLY A 111 13.19 -0.24 14.12
C GLY A 111 12.37 -1.35 14.77
N SER A 112 11.37 -1.92 14.09
CA SER A 112 10.56 -3.05 14.57
C SER A 112 10.99 -4.40 14.01
N ILE A 113 11.84 -4.43 12.97
CA ILE A 113 12.34 -5.68 12.37
C ILE A 113 12.99 -6.56 13.46
N ALA A 114 12.72 -7.87 13.37
CA ALA A 114 13.15 -8.89 14.32
C ALA A 114 12.64 -8.74 15.77
N LYS A 115 11.72 -7.80 16.04
CA LYS A 115 10.96 -7.79 17.30
C LYS A 115 9.79 -8.77 17.22
N HIS A 116 9.19 -9.05 18.38
CA HIS A 116 8.00 -9.90 18.48
C HIS A 116 6.88 -9.35 17.57
N ASN A 117 6.25 -10.25 16.79
CA ASN A 117 5.20 -9.98 15.80
C ASN A 117 5.62 -9.19 14.54
N TYR A 118 6.92 -8.98 14.31
CA TYR A 118 7.44 -8.35 13.10
C TYR A 118 8.31 -9.32 12.29
N LEU A 119 8.49 -9.01 11.01
CA LEU A 119 9.35 -9.78 10.12
C LEU A 119 10.80 -9.84 10.64
N THR A 120 11.40 -11.02 10.51
CA THR A 120 12.83 -11.23 10.72
C THR A 120 13.61 -10.96 9.44
N HIS A 121 14.92 -10.77 9.55
CA HIS A 121 15.82 -10.58 8.40
C HIS A 121 15.72 -11.75 7.40
N GLN A 122 15.65 -12.99 7.92
CA GLN A 122 15.54 -14.19 7.08
C GLN A 122 14.22 -14.24 6.30
N GLN A 123 13.12 -13.88 6.95
CA GLN A 123 11.80 -13.82 6.29
C GLN A 123 11.75 -12.74 5.20
N ILE A 124 12.33 -11.57 5.46
CA ILE A 124 12.46 -10.49 4.47
C ILE A 124 13.26 -10.99 3.26
N LEU A 125 14.44 -11.59 3.48
CA LEU A 125 15.28 -12.13 2.42
C LEU A 125 14.57 -13.21 1.59
N GLU A 126 13.85 -14.11 2.24
CA GLU A 126 13.09 -15.16 1.54
C GLU A 126 11.99 -14.56 0.67
N MET A 127 11.18 -13.65 1.19
CA MET A 127 10.13 -12.97 0.42
C MET A 127 10.73 -12.20 -0.76
N TYR A 128 11.82 -11.46 -0.52
CA TYR A 128 12.52 -10.69 -1.53
C TYR A 128 13.03 -11.59 -2.68
N SER A 129 13.64 -12.73 -2.34
CA SER A 129 14.09 -13.72 -3.33
C SER A 129 12.96 -14.34 -4.18
N HIS A 130 11.70 -14.20 -3.75
CA HIS A 130 10.51 -14.64 -4.48
C HIS A 130 9.75 -13.48 -5.14
N GLY A 131 10.42 -12.35 -5.39
CA GLY A 131 9.90 -11.24 -6.18
C GLY A 131 8.99 -10.27 -5.42
N TRP A 132 8.99 -10.31 -4.09
CA TRP A 132 8.38 -9.25 -3.29
C TRP A 132 9.29 -8.03 -3.22
N GLU A 133 8.69 -6.83 -3.20
CA GLU A 133 9.42 -5.59 -2.98
C GLU A 133 9.39 -5.19 -1.50
N PHE A 134 10.42 -4.47 -1.07
CA PHE A 134 10.53 -3.94 0.28
C PHE A 134 10.78 -2.43 0.23
N GLY A 135 9.96 -1.68 0.94
CA GLY A 135 10.04 -0.23 1.08
C GLY A 135 10.18 0.19 2.54
N SER A 136 10.55 1.45 2.76
CA SER A 136 10.69 2.00 4.11
C SER A 136 9.37 2.58 4.64
N HIS A 137 9.12 2.39 5.93
CA HIS A 137 8.03 3.01 6.67
C HIS A 137 8.54 3.80 7.88
N THR A 138 9.69 4.48 7.72
CA THR A 138 10.50 5.11 8.78
C THR A 138 11.17 4.12 9.73
N VAL A 139 11.95 4.61 10.70
CA VAL A 139 12.59 3.79 11.72
C VAL A 139 11.61 3.52 12.86
N SER A 140 10.94 4.55 13.36
CA SER A 140 10.15 4.49 14.60
C SER A 140 8.64 4.74 14.44
N HIS A 141 8.17 4.92 13.20
CA HIS A 141 6.77 5.19 12.86
C HIS A 141 6.20 6.49 13.50
N PRO A 142 6.89 7.66 13.38
CA PRO A 142 6.39 8.90 13.97
C PRO A 142 5.37 9.61 13.07
N HIS A 143 4.61 10.53 13.66
CA HIS A 143 3.85 11.53 12.90
C HIS A 143 4.80 12.55 12.26
N LEU A 144 5.30 12.27 11.05
CA LEU A 144 6.36 13.03 10.38
C LEU A 144 6.16 14.56 10.36
N PRO A 145 4.95 15.12 10.15
CA PRO A 145 4.76 16.57 10.19
C PRO A 145 5.02 17.22 11.56
N GLN A 146 5.06 16.43 12.63
CA GLN A 146 5.30 16.87 14.01
C GLN A 146 6.76 16.66 14.43
N VAL A 147 7.59 16.06 13.57
CA VAL A 147 9.00 15.77 13.84
C VAL A 147 9.87 16.90 13.30
N ALA A 148 10.89 17.30 14.06
CA ALA A 148 11.88 18.29 13.62
C ALA A 148 12.60 17.83 12.35
N THR A 149 12.91 18.78 11.45
CA THR A 149 13.49 18.53 10.12
C THR A 149 14.69 17.57 10.11
N GLU A 150 15.61 17.73 11.05
CA GLU A 150 16.81 16.87 11.13
C GLU A 150 16.47 15.45 11.59
N LEU A 151 15.60 15.30 12.59
CA LEU A 151 15.15 13.99 13.06
C LEU A 151 14.32 13.27 11.99
N LYS A 152 13.50 14.02 11.25
CA LYS A 152 12.78 13.50 10.09
C LYS A 152 13.76 12.94 9.06
N ARG A 153 14.85 13.66 8.76
CA ARG A 153 15.86 13.17 7.81
C ARG A 153 16.49 11.87 8.27
N LEU A 154 16.78 11.72 9.56
CA LEU A 154 17.30 10.48 10.14
C LEU A 154 16.29 9.33 9.99
N GLU A 155 15.02 9.55 10.35
CA GLU A 155 13.95 8.56 10.17
C GLU A 155 13.84 8.04 8.73
N LEU A 156 14.01 8.92 7.75
CA LEU A 156 13.94 8.57 6.33
C LEU A 156 15.21 7.88 5.81
N ALA A 157 16.39 8.38 6.19
CA ALA A 157 17.68 7.89 5.70
C ALA A 157 18.07 6.56 6.34
N GLU A 158 17.93 6.44 7.66
CA GLU A 158 18.33 5.24 8.41
C GLU A 158 17.40 4.06 8.11
N SER A 159 16.10 4.30 7.93
CA SER A 159 15.18 3.24 7.51
C SER A 159 15.52 2.71 6.12
N ARG A 160 15.84 3.59 5.17
CA ARG A 160 16.32 3.21 3.85
C ARG A 160 17.57 2.33 3.94
N GLN A 161 18.57 2.79 4.69
CA GLN A 161 19.86 2.13 4.79
C GLN A 161 19.76 0.78 5.51
N ALA A 162 19.00 0.71 6.60
CA ALA A 162 18.80 -0.53 7.36
C ALA A 162 18.20 -1.61 6.45
N LEU A 163 17.13 -1.29 5.73
CA LEU A 163 16.46 -2.25 4.85
C LEU A 163 17.31 -2.61 3.63
N ALA A 164 18.00 -1.64 3.02
CA ALA A 164 18.96 -1.88 1.92
C ALA A 164 20.08 -2.84 2.32
N THR A 165 20.56 -2.74 3.56
CA THR A 165 21.58 -3.64 4.12
C THR A 165 21.06 -5.06 4.28
N ILE A 166 19.79 -5.23 4.64
CA ILE A 166 19.17 -6.56 4.79
C ILE A 166 19.03 -7.25 3.43
N ILE A 167 18.51 -6.55 2.43
CA ILE A 167 18.21 -7.14 1.11
C ILE A 167 19.39 -7.13 0.14
N ASP A 168 20.52 -6.52 0.53
CA ASP A 168 21.69 -6.26 -0.33
C ASP A 168 21.29 -5.64 -1.67
N GLY A 169 20.49 -4.57 -1.60
CA GLY A 169 19.83 -3.99 -2.76
C GLY A 169 19.35 -2.55 -2.54
N SER A 170 18.61 -2.02 -3.52
CA SER A 170 18.05 -0.67 -3.42
C SER A 170 16.68 -0.67 -2.74
N VAL A 171 16.47 0.32 -1.89
CA VAL A 171 15.17 0.64 -1.30
C VAL A 171 14.70 1.95 -1.92
N ASP A 172 13.78 1.82 -2.86
CA ASP A 172 13.35 2.91 -3.74
C ASP A 172 12.02 3.54 -3.30
N PHE A 173 11.25 2.85 -2.45
CA PHE A 173 9.88 3.24 -2.13
C PHE A 173 9.68 3.51 -0.66
N PHE A 174 8.83 4.48 -0.38
CA PHE A 174 8.46 4.90 0.95
C PHE A 174 6.95 4.81 1.16
N CYS A 175 6.51 4.61 2.38
CA CYS A 175 5.11 4.82 2.78
C CYS A 175 5.08 5.77 3.97
N TYR A 176 4.19 6.77 3.93
CA TYR A 176 4.06 7.74 5.03
C TYR A 176 3.32 7.12 6.22
N PRO A 177 3.89 7.05 7.43
CA PRO A 177 3.16 6.69 8.64
C PRO A 177 1.87 7.50 8.76
N TYR A 178 0.76 6.81 9.07
CA TYR A 178 -0.59 7.42 9.15
C TYR A 178 -1.07 8.10 7.86
N GLY A 179 -0.33 7.97 6.74
CA GLY A 179 -0.53 8.73 5.51
C GLY A 179 -0.21 10.22 5.63
N GLU A 180 0.50 10.64 6.68
CA GLU A 180 0.77 12.05 6.99
C GLU A 180 2.11 12.50 6.39
N TYR A 181 2.09 13.64 5.71
CA TYR A 181 3.27 14.21 5.07
C TYR A 181 3.19 15.74 4.99
N ASP A 182 4.33 16.37 4.81
CA ASP A 182 4.47 17.80 4.47
C ASP A 182 5.47 17.98 3.32
N GLN A 183 5.62 19.23 2.84
CA GLN A 183 6.52 19.54 1.73
C GLN A 183 7.99 19.24 2.07
N GLU A 184 8.37 19.37 3.33
CA GLU A 184 9.73 19.08 3.77
C GLU A 184 10.01 17.57 3.71
N THR A 185 9.06 16.72 4.11
CA THR A 185 9.18 15.26 3.97
C THR A 185 9.33 14.86 2.51
N ILE A 186 8.52 15.41 1.60
CA ILE A 186 8.58 15.09 0.16
C ILE A 186 9.96 15.49 -0.41
N LYS A 187 10.44 16.70 -0.06
CA LYS A 187 11.75 17.18 -0.48
C LYS A 187 12.87 16.25 0.00
N GLN A 188 12.87 15.86 1.27
CA GLN A 188 13.89 14.99 1.83
C GLN A 188 13.87 13.58 1.21
N LEU A 189 12.69 13.03 0.92
CA LEU A 189 12.58 11.74 0.20
C LEU A 189 13.28 11.80 -1.16
N ALA A 190 13.07 12.88 -1.92
CA ALA A 190 13.70 13.08 -3.22
C ALA A 190 15.23 13.22 -3.09
N GLU A 191 15.72 14.01 -2.12
CA GLU A 191 17.15 14.19 -1.85
C GLU A 191 17.85 12.89 -1.41
N LEU A 192 17.14 12.01 -0.72
CA LEU A 192 17.64 10.70 -0.26
C LEU A 192 17.57 9.63 -1.35
N GLY A 193 17.04 9.95 -2.52
CA GLY A 193 16.98 9.05 -3.67
C GLY A 193 15.83 8.04 -3.63
N TYR A 194 14.78 8.27 -2.83
CA TYR A 194 13.52 7.54 -3.02
C TYR A 194 12.91 7.91 -4.37
N ARG A 195 12.36 6.94 -5.09
CA ARG A 195 11.74 7.13 -6.41
C ARG A 195 10.23 7.40 -6.33
N ALA A 196 9.58 6.91 -5.28
CA ALA A 196 8.15 7.13 -5.05
C ALA A 196 7.77 6.97 -3.58
N ALA A 197 6.60 7.49 -3.22
CA ALA A 197 6.02 7.32 -1.92
C ALA A 197 4.50 7.11 -1.96
N CYS A 198 4.01 6.23 -1.09
CA CYS A 198 2.61 5.91 -0.92
C CYS A 198 1.99 6.71 0.21
N SER A 199 0.86 7.35 -0.08
CA SER A 199 -0.03 7.99 0.90
C SER A 199 -1.21 7.06 1.25
N ASN A 200 -2.08 7.49 2.17
CA ASN A 200 -3.37 6.82 2.42
C ASN A 200 -4.54 7.45 1.65
N ARG A 201 -4.27 8.36 0.70
CA ARG A 201 -5.32 8.99 -0.09
C ARG A 201 -5.98 7.95 -1.01
N PRO A 202 -7.31 7.78 -0.98
CA PRO A 202 -7.99 6.83 -1.85
C PRO A 202 -7.98 7.28 -3.31
N GLY A 203 -7.86 6.31 -4.21
CA GLY A 203 -7.90 6.54 -5.64
C GLY A 203 -7.08 5.53 -6.43
N ALA A 204 -7.26 5.58 -7.75
CA ALA A 204 -6.36 4.94 -8.71
C ALA A 204 -5.24 5.92 -9.13
N ASN A 205 -4.19 5.36 -9.73
CA ASN A 205 -2.99 6.07 -10.18
C ASN A 205 -2.84 5.91 -11.70
N GLY A 206 -2.97 7.00 -12.44
CA GLY A 206 -2.68 7.06 -13.88
C GLY A 206 -1.28 7.61 -14.18
N LEU A 207 -1.03 7.99 -15.44
CA LEU A 207 0.25 8.55 -15.88
C LEU A 207 0.66 9.81 -15.11
N ALA A 208 -0.29 10.66 -14.70
CA ALA A 208 0.00 11.85 -13.89
C ALA A 208 0.62 11.51 -12.52
N ALA A 209 0.35 10.31 -11.98
CA ALA A 209 0.99 9.86 -10.74
C ALA A 209 2.47 9.51 -10.96
N VAL A 210 2.91 9.25 -12.19
CA VAL A 210 4.33 9.06 -12.52
C VAL A 210 5.08 10.39 -12.56
N GLU A 211 4.40 11.49 -12.89
CA GLU A 211 4.98 12.85 -12.87
C GLU A 211 5.19 13.38 -11.45
N ASN A 212 4.37 12.95 -10.49
CA ASN A 212 4.53 13.22 -9.07
C ASN A 212 4.43 11.93 -8.23
N PRO A 213 5.49 11.10 -8.24
CA PRO A 213 5.45 9.76 -7.67
C PRO A 213 5.50 9.73 -6.15
N TYR A 214 5.61 10.87 -5.48
CA TYR A 214 5.64 10.93 -4.01
C TYR A 214 4.26 10.92 -3.37
N LEU A 215 3.18 10.93 -4.15
CA LEU A 215 1.81 10.98 -3.64
C LEU A 215 0.93 9.88 -4.21
N LEU A 216 1.49 8.67 -4.35
CA LEU A 216 0.74 7.53 -4.83
C LEU A 216 -0.47 7.28 -3.92
N ARG A 217 -1.62 7.10 -4.54
CA ARG A 217 -2.90 6.85 -3.89
C ARG A 217 -3.05 5.36 -3.60
N ARG A 218 -3.71 5.03 -2.48
CA ARG A 218 -3.95 3.65 -2.07
C ARG A 218 -5.38 3.44 -1.62
N THR A 219 -5.90 2.26 -1.90
CA THR A 219 -7.22 1.80 -1.45
C THR A 219 -7.03 0.88 -0.26
N GLU A 220 -7.32 1.38 0.94
CA GLU A 220 -7.25 0.60 2.18
C GLU A 220 -8.30 -0.51 2.20
N ILE A 221 -7.86 -1.73 2.52
CA ILE A 221 -8.72 -2.88 2.77
C ILE A 221 -8.67 -3.20 4.27
N GLY A 222 -9.80 -3.01 4.95
CA GLY A 222 -9.90 -3.15 6.39
C GLY A 222 -10.53 -4.48 6.81
N GLY A 223 -10.29 -4.89 8.06
CA GLY A 223 -10.72 -6.20 8.59
C GLY A 223 -12.23 -6.45 8.66
N PHE A 224 -13.04 -5.41 8.45
CA PHE A 224 -14.51 -5.49 8.43
C PHE A 224 -15.09 -5.31 7.03
N ASP A 225 -14.26 -5.22 6.00
CA ASP A 225 -14.72 -5.21 4.61
C ASP A 225 -15.21 -6.61 4.24
N THR A 226 -16.42 -6.70 3.72
CA THR A 226 -16.90 -7.93 3.09
C THR A 226 -16.26 -8.07 1.71
N LEU A 227 -16.39 -9.25 1.08
CA LEU A 227 -15.99 -9.41 -0.32
C LEU A 227 -16.75 -8.45 -1.26
N GLU A 228 -17.99 -8.06 -0.91
CA GLU A 228 -18.72 -7.04 -1.65
C GLU A 228 -18.07 -5.65 -1.49
N ASP A 229 -17.67 -5.26 -0.29
CA ASP A 229 -16.94 -4.00 -0.06
C ASP A 229 -15.63 -3.97 -0.83
N PHE A 230 -14.88 -5.08 -0.79
CA PHE A 230 -13.65 -5.24 -1.56
C PHE A 230 -13.87 -4.99 -3.05
N ARG A 231 -14.94 -5.57 -3.63
CA ARG A 231 -15.31 -5.36 -5.05
C ARG A 231 -15.66 -3.91 -5.35
N LEU A 232 -16.41 -3.26 -4.47
CA LEU A 232 -16.78 -1.85 -4.62
C LEU A 232 -15.57 -0.92 -4.51
N LYS A 233 -14.65 -1.20 -3.58
CA LYS A 233 -13.37 -0.50 -3.43
C LYS A 233 -12.46 -0.69 -4.64
N LEU A 234 -12.34 -1.92 -5.14
CA LEU A 234 -11.61 -2.24 -6.37
C LEU A 234 -12.19 -1.52 -7.61
N GLY A 235 -13.51 -1.31 -7.62
CA GLY A 235 -14.17 -0.51 -8.66
C GLY A 235 -14.17 1.00 -8.44
N GLY A 236 -13.58 1.52 -7.36
CA GLY A 236 -13.48 2.96 -7.11
C GLY A 236 -14.71 3.64 -6.56
N ALA A 237 -15.73 2.88 -6.17
CA ALA A 237 -16.95 3.45 -5.63
C ALA A 237 -16.72 4.28 -4.36
N PHE A 238 -15.63 4.01 -3.63
CA PHE A 238 -15.25 4.73 -2.41
C PHE A 238 -14.37 5.97 -2.68
N ASP A 239 -13.77 6.09 -3.87
CA ASP A 239 -12.89 7.22 -4.22
C ASP A 239 -13.70 8.53 -4.26
N LEU A 240 -14.86 8.49 -4.92
CA LEU A 240 -15.76 9.64 -5.06
C LEU A 240 -16.35 10.08 -3.73
N PHE A 241 -16.67 9.12 -2.85
CA PHE A 241 -17.22 9.44 -1.52
C PHE A 241 -16.21 10.23 -0.69
N HIS A 242 -14.93 9.86 -0.77
CA HIS A 242 -13.85 10.57 -0.11
C HIS A 242 -13.63 11.97 -0.73
N GLN A 243 -13.66 12.09 -2.06
CA GLN A 243 -13.59 13.39 -2.74
C GLN A 243 -14.72 14.32 -2.29
N ILE A 244 -15.96 13.86 -2.29
CA ILE A 244 -17.13 14.65 -1.87
C ILE A 244 -17.00 15.09 -0.40
N LEU A 245 -16.58 14.20 0.51
CA LEU A 245 -16.39 14.54 1.91
C LEU A 245 -15.25 15.55 2.15
N HIS A 246 -14.18 15.50 1.36
CA HIS A 246 -13.09 16.47 1.44
C HIS A 246 -13.49 17.82 0.87
N THR A 247 -14.17 17.86 -0.28
CA THR A 247 -14.70 19.10 -0.87
C THR A 247 -15.68 19.80 0.08
N VAL A 248 -16.53 19.05 0.79
CA VAL A 248 -17.47 19.62 1.78
C VAL A 248 -16.78 20.11 3.06
N ARG A 249 -15.58 19.60 3.39
CA ARG A 249 -14.86 19.94 4.64
C ARG A 249 -13.71 20.93 4.46
N GLY A 250 -13.44 21.41 3.24
CA GLY A 250 -12.38 22.39 2.98
C GLY A 250 -10.98 21.92 3.38
N ARG A 251 -10.73 20.60 3.42
CA ARG A 251 -9.41 20.03 3.66
C ARG A 251 -8.91 19.35 2.38
N PRO A 252 -7.67 19.63 1.93
CA PRO A 252 -7.11 19.07 0.71
C PRO A 252 -6.93 17.54 0.77
#